data_AF-A0AAD9A0B4-F1
#
_entry.id   AF-A0AAD9A0B4-F1
#
_cell.length_a   1.000
_cell.length_b   1.000
_cell.length_c   1.000
_cell.angle_alpha   90.00
_cell.angle_beta   90.00
_cell.angle_gamma   90.00
#
_symmetry.space_group_name_H-M   'P 1'
#
loop_
_entity.id
_entity.type
_entity.pdbx_description
1 polymer ?
#
loop_
_entity_poly.entity_id
_entity_poly.type
_entity_poly.pdbx_seq_one_letter_code
_entity_poly.pdbx_strand_id
1 'polypeptide(L)'
;MDTKGVRLFIGDDHEAALAASYWNVLEDGNIEPDQDPNDEFVNENILRVVKDKAEIGRQAGITIDDVERVLASAKQKLKAHREKERTRPEGDTKIVVGRNGLVIGALARTGSALAPIDADRSKACFEAASKAAAFIRAHLWVEKERILYRIYNEGRGDTKGLADDYAHLIEGLIDLYEATGEEKWAEFADELQKVQIDIFYDSISVPATTPTSPTARSSCGAFYTTPENAPHTILRLKDGMDTALPSTNAVSVSNLFRLGIMLSDEAYTALARESINAFEAEILQYPWLFPGLLSGVVTARLGGATWVIIRKDGVEDDEIATKLLRKIHSEARGGLRNIIVLRSENDALAKRSPALKELVATQKPGAYRLENGIYRPVNRADVA
;
A
#
# COMPACT_ATOMS: atom_id res chain seq x y z
N MET A 1 25.92 19.91 -14.33
CA MET A 1 25.57 20.74 -15.49
C MET A 1 25.52 22.18 -15.00
N ASP A 2 26.43 23.05 -15.42
CA ASP A 2 26.46 24.47 -15.05
C ASP A 2 25.44 25.29 -15.86
N THR A 3 25.31 26.58 -15.53
CA THR A 3 24.44 27.52 -16.27
C THR A 3 24.80 27.62 -17.76
N LYS A 4 26.08 27.43 -18.12
CA LYS A 4 26.55 27.40 -19.51
C LYS A 4 26.08 26.14 -20.25
N GLY A 5 26.08 24.98 -19.58
CA GLY A 5 25.50 23.75 -20.09
C GLY A 5 24.00 23.90 -20.36
N VAL A 6 23.23 24.41 -19.40
CA VAL A 6 21.79 24.63 -19.58
C VAL A 6 21.50 25.56 -20.77
N ARG A 7 22.27 26.65 -20.92
CA ARG A 7 22.20 27.55 -22.09
C ARG A 7 22.51 26.82 -23.39
N LEU A 8 23.59 26.03 -23.43
CA LEU A 8 24.00 25.27 -24.62
C LEU A 8 22.91 24.29 -25.10
N PHE A 9 22.20 23.64 -24.17
CA PHE A 9 21.20 22.62 -24.51
C PHE A 9 19.81 23.18 -24.81
N ILE A 10 19.45 24.32 -24.23
CA ILE A 10 18.17 24.98 -24.49
C ILE A 10 18.24 25.86 -25.75
N GLY A 11 19.40 26.45 -26.04
CA GLY A 11 19.68 27.22 -27.25
C GLY A 11 19.05 28.62 -27.31
N ASP A 12 18.17 28.96 -26.37
CA ASP A 12 17.59 30.30 -26.18
C ASP A 12 18.00 30.84 -24.81
N ASP A 13 18.65 32.02 -24.78
CA ASP A 13 19.23 32.59 -23.56
C ASP A 13 18.18 33.01 -22.54
N HIS A 14 17.02 33.49 -23.00
CA HIS A 14 15.94 33.91 -22.12
C HIS A 14 15.27 32.71 -21.45
N GLU A 15 14.95 31.68 -22.24
CA GLU A 15 14.42 30.40 -21.76
C GLU A 15 15.40 29.72 -20.80
N ALA A 16 16.70 29.72 -21.13
CA ALA A 16 17.72 29.12 -20.28
C ALA A 16 17.87 29.86 -18.94
N ALA A 17 17.77 31.19 -18.92
CA ALA A 17 17.82 31.97 -17.70
C ALA A 17 16.59 31.71 -16.80
N LEU A 18 15.40 31.62 -17.38
CA LEU A 18 14.16 31.29 -16.66
C LEU A 18 14.22 29.87 -16.08
N ALA A 19 14.66 28.91 -16.89
CA ALA A 19 14.87 27.52 -16.47
C ALA A 19 15.91 27.41 -15.34
N ALA A 20 17.03 28.11 -15.45
CA ALA A 20 18.07 28.14 -14.42
C ALA A 20 17.55 28.73 -13.10
N SER A 21 16.80 29.82 -13.16
CA SER A 21 16.17 30.45 -11.99
C SER A 21 15.15 29.51 -11.32
N TYR A 22 14.37 28.76 -12.10
CA TYR A 22 13.37 27.82 -11.59
C TYR A 22 14.00 26.58 -10.94
N TRP A 23 15.00 25.99 -11.61
CA TRP A 23 15.65 24.73 -11.19
C TRP A 23 16.91 24.90 -10.35
N ASN A 24 17.18 26.12 -9.88
CA ASN A 24 18.34 26.45 -9.04
C ASN A 24 19.69 26.15 -9.70
N VAL A 25 19.87 26.48 -10.97
CA VAL A 25 21.15 26.25 -11.66
C VAL A 25 22.08 27.42 -11.43
N LEU A 26 23.20 27.15 -10.78
CA LEU A 26 24.24 28.13 -10.44
C LEU A 26 25.51 27.85 -11.28
N GLU A 27 26.37 28.86 -11.41
CA GLU A 27 27.61 28.76 -12.20
C GLU A 27 28.58 27.73 -11.60
N ASP A 28 28.74 27.75 -10.27
CA ASP A 28 29.70 26.89 -9.54
C ASP A 28 29.03 25.67 -8.88
N GLY A 29 27.86 25.25 -9.39
CA GLY A 29 27.06 24.18 -8.78
C GLY A 29 26.15 24.65 -7.64
N ASN A 30 25.20 23.81 -7.25
CA ASN A 30 24.13 24.18 -6.31
C ASN A 30 24.01 23.30 -5.06
N ILE A 31 25.07 22.55 -4.77
CA ILE A 31 25.18 21.66 -3.62
C ILE A 31 26.24 22.24 -2.70
N GLU A 32 25.85 22.45 -1.45
CA GLU A 32 26.74 22.90 -0.40
C GLU A 32 27.67 21.75 0.02
N PRO A 33 28.95 22.02 0.37
CA PRO A 33 29.91 20.98 0.74
C PRO A 33 29.47 20.10 1.92
N ASP A 34 28.64 20.60 2.84
CA ASP A 34 28.11 19.82 3.97
C ASP A 34 27.05 18.78 3.55
N GLN A 35 26.48 18.93 2.36
CA GLN A 35 25.50 18.01 1.76
C GLN A 35 26.15 17.04 0.76
N ASP A 36 27.46 17.13 0.54
CA ASP A 36 28.23 16.26 -0.35
C ASP A 36 29.43 15.63 0.39
N PRO A 37 29.19 14.72 1.35
CA PRO A 37 30.25 14.16 2.19
C PRO A 37 31.29 13.33 1.42
N ASN A 38 31.02 13.00 0.15
CA ASN A 38 31.89 12.21 -0.71
C ASN A 38 32.52 13.03 -1.85
N ASP A 39 32.31 14.36 -1.89
CA ASP A 39 32.77 15.26 -2.96
C ASP A 39 32.37 14.81 -4.38
N GLU A 40 31.21 14.15 -4.53
CA GLU A 40 30.73 13.60 -5.80
C GLU A 40 30.09 14.64 -6.72
N PHE A 41 29.72 15.81 -6.18
CA PHE A 41 28.92 16.82 -6.84
C PHE A 41 29.58 18.21 -6.86
N VAL A 42 30.89 18.29 -6.67
CA VAL A 42 31.64 19.54 -6.76
C VAL A 42 31.46 20.17 -8.15
N ASN A 43 31.02 21.44 -8.20
CA ASN A 43 30.65 22.17 -9.42
C ASN A 43 29.48 21.57 -10.22
N GLU A 44 28.70 20.66 -9.62
CA GLU A 44 27.52 20.07 -10.25
C GLU A 44 26.22 20.75 -9.78
N ASN A 45 25.19 20.69 -10.62
CA ASN A 45 23.85 21.14 -10.27
C ASN A 45 22.89 19.95 -10.26
N ILE A 46 22.18 19.76 -9.14
CA ILE A 46 20.97 18.93 -9.07
C ILE A 46 19.76 19.84 -9.26
N LEU A 47 19.07 19.66 -10.37
CA LEU A 47 17.89 20.45 -10.70
C LEU A 47 16.80 20.25 -9.63
N ARG A 48 16.45 21.32 -8.91
CA ARG A 48 15.39 21.34 -7.90
C ARG A 48 14.57 22.61 -7.99
N VAL A 49 13.27 22.50 -7.76
CA VAL A 49 12.38 23.67 -7.82
C VAL A 49 12.62 24.53 -6.57
N VAL A 50 13.09 25.77 -6.77
CA VAL A 50 13.35 26.73 -5.67
C VAL A 50 12.48 27.99 -5.73
N LYS A 51 11.83 28.24 -6.87
CA LYS A 51 10.93 29.38 -7.07
C LYS A 51 9.60 28.92 -7.61
N ASP A 52 8.54 29.60 -7.19
CA ASP A 52 7.23 29.41 -7.79
C ASP A 52 7.14 30.10 -9.17
N LYS A 53 6.24 29.63 -10.03
CA LYS A 53 6.11 30.16 -11.40
C LYS A 53 5.62 31.61 -11.43
N ALA A 54 4.84 32.03 -10.42
CA ALA A 54 4.33 33.38 -10.32
C ALA A 54 5.43 34.38 -9.92
N GLU A 55 6.35 33.98 -9.05
CA GLU A 55 7.55 34.73 -8.69
C GLU A 55 8.44 34.94 -9.91
N ILE A 56 8.66 33.89 -10.70
CA ILE A 56 9.42 34.00 -11.95
C ILE A 56 8.72 34.94 -12.94
N GLY A 57 7.41 34.82 -13.09
CA GLY A 57 6.63 35.72 -13.95
C GLY A 57 6.78 37.18 -13.54
N ARG A 58 6.70 37.48 -12.24
CA ARG A 58 6.95 38.83 -11.69
C ARG A 58 8.37 39.32 -11.95
N GLN A 59 9.39 38.48 -11.75
CA GLN A 59 10.80 38.85 -11.94
C GLN A 59 11.14 39.11 -13.42
N ALA A 60 10.55 38.33 -14.33
CA ALA A 60 10.84 38.41 -15.75
C ALA A 60 9.87 39.32 -16.54
N GLY A 61 8.82 39.84 -15.90
CA GLY A 61 7.83 40.70 -16.54
C GLY A 61 6.95 39.96 -17.55
N ILE A 62 6.73 38.65 -17.37
CA ILE A 62 5.92 37.81 -18.25
C ILE A 62 4.77 37.15 -17.48
N THR A 63 3.76 36.66 -18.20
CA THR A 63 2.61 36.00 -17.59
C THR A 63 2.98 34.62 -17.03
N ILE A 64 2.17 34.09 -16.10
CA ILE A 64 2.37 32.73 -15.57
C ILE A 64 2.28 31.70 -16.69
N ASP A 65 1.34 31.86 -17.63
CA ASP A 65 1.16 30.97 -18.78
C ASP A 65 2.41 30.96 -19.69
N ASP A 66 3.05 32.12 -19.87
CA ASP A 66 4.31 32.22 -20.60
C ASP A 66 5.44 31.49 -19.87
N VAL A 67 5.57 31.66 -18.55
CA VAL A 67 6.53 30.90 -17.73
C VAL A 67 6.30 29.39 -17.89
N GLU A 68 5.05 28.93 -17.83
CA GLU A 68 4.72 27.52 -18.01
C GLU A 68 5.13 26.99 -19.38
N ARG A 69 4.85 27.75 -20.44
CA ARG A 69 5.24 27.39 -21.80
C ARG A 69 6.76 27.31 -21.96
N VAL A 70 7.49 28.28 -21.43
CA VAL A 70 8.96 28.33 -21.46
C VAL A 70 9.56 27.15 -20.71
N LEU A 71 9.10 26.88 -19.48
CA LEU A 71 9.60 25.76 -18.67
C LEU A 71 9.26 24.39 -19.29
N ALA A 72 8.09 24.26 -19.93
CA ALA A 72 7.71 23.05 -20.66
C ALA A 72 8.64 22.79 -21.86
N SER A 73 8.92 23.82 -22.65
CA SER A 73 9.91 23.76 -23.74
C SER A 73 11.29 23.37 -23.22
N ALA A 74 11.78 24.04 -22.16
CA ALA A 74 13.09 23.78 -21.59
C ALA A 74 13.21 22.32 -21.11
N LYS A 75 12.17 21.83 -20.41
CA LYS A 75 12.10 20.44 -19.94
C LYS A 75 12.14 19.45 -21.10
N GLN A 76 11.46 19.74 -22.21
CA GLN A 76 11.49 18.89 -23.40
C GLN A 76 12.87 18.85 -24.05
N LYS A 77 13.54 19.99 -24.20
CA LYS A 77 14.91 20.08 -24.75
C LYS A 77 15.93 19.35 -23.88
N LEU A 78 15.89 19.58 -22.56
CA LEU A 78 16.74 18.87 -21.60
C LEU A 78 16.48 17.35 -21.62
N LYS A 79 15.22 16.93 -21.72
CA LYS A 79 14.86 15.51 -21.86
C LYS A 79 15.43 14.91 -23.15
N ALA A 80 15.27 15.59 -24.29
CA ALA A 80 15.79 15.12 -25.58
C ALA A 80 17.32 14.98 -25.56
N HIS A 81 18.02 15.96 -24.97
CA HIS A 81 19.47 15.87 -24.77
C HIS A 81 19.84 14.68 -23.87
N ARG A 82 19.16 14.51 -22.72
CA ARG A 82 19.38 13.38 -21.82
C ARG A 82 19.19 12.04 -22.53
N GLU A 83 18.14 11.91 -23.35
CA GLU A 83 17.84 10.67 -24.08
C GLU A 83 18.84 10.38 -25.19
N LYS A 84 19.46 11.41 -25.77
CA LYS A 84 20.50 11.27 -26.79
C LYS A 84 21.86 10.90 -26.19
N GLU A 85 22.25 11.55 -25.10
CA GLU A 85 23.62 11.45 -24.56
C GLU A 85 23.78 10.41 -23.44
N ARG A 86 22.69 10.02 -22.75
CA ARG A 86 22.75 9.03 -21.67
C ARG A 86 22.07 7.73 -22.07
N THR A 87 22.84 6.65 -22.08
CA THR A 87 22.31 5.29 -22.11
C THR A 87 21.43 5.07 -20.87
N ARG A 88 20.19 4.63 -21.07
CA ARG A 88 19.31 4.28 -19.94
C ARG A 88 19.89 3.06 -19.23
N PRO A 89 19.92 3.04 -17.88
CA PRO A 89 20.27 1.82 -17.16
C PRO A 89 19.27 0.72 -17.55
N GLU A 90 19.74 -0.53 -17.56
CA GLU A 90 18.86 -1.68 -17.74
C GLU A 90 17.78 -1.65 -16.65
N GLY A 91 16.52 -1.78 -17.08
CA GLY A 91 15.40 -1.83 -16.16
C GLY A 91 15.22 -3.25 -15.66
N ASP A 92 15.13 -3.43 -14.35
CA ASP A 92 14.64 -4.68 -13.80
C ASP A 92 13.13 -4.79 -14.08
N THR A 93 12.76 -5.68 -15.00
CA THR A 93 11.38 -5.90 -15.45
C THR A 93 10.62 -6.91 -14.59
N LYS A 94 11.26 -7.46 -13.55
CA LYS A 94 10.65 -8.52 -12.75
C LYS A 94 9.45 -7.99 -11.95
N ILE A 95 8.38 -8.78 -11.93
CA ILE A 95 7.22 -8.54 -11.10
C ILE A 95 7.37 -9.41 -9.85
N VAL A 96 7.69 -8.79 -8.72
CA VAL A 96 7.77 -9.45 -7.41
C VAL A 96 6.45 -9.26 -6.67
N VAL A 97 5.83 -10.36 -6.22
CA VAL A 97 4.49 -10.32 -5.60
C VAL A 97 4.43 -9.39 -4.40
N GLY A 98 5.28 -9.55 -3.39
CA GLY A 98 5.20 -8.72 -2.19
C GLY A 98 5.33 -7.22 -2.48
N ARG A 99 6.23 -6.83 -3.39
CA ARG A 99 6.39 -5.42 -3.80
C ARG A 99 5.15 -4.90 -4.54
N ASN A 100 4.57 -5.71 -5.42
CA ASN A 100 3.35 -5.33 -6.12
C ASN A 100 2.14 -5.27 -5.17
N GLY A 101 2.08 -6.09 -4.13
CA GLY A 101 1.08 -5.98 -3.07
C GLY A 101 1.05 -4.59 -2.41
N LEU A 102 2.24 -4.09 -2.02
CA LEU A 102 2.38 -2.72 -1.49
C LEU A 102 1.93 -1.65 -2.50
N VAL A 103 2.29 -1.81 -3.78
CA VAL A 103 1.90 -0.88 -4.85
C VAL A 103 0.39 -0.91 -5.10
N ILE A 104 -0.24 -2.08 -5.10
CA ILE A 104 -1.70 -2.23 -5.23
C ILE A 104 -2.40 -1.47 -4.09
N GLY A 105 -1.97 -1.68 -2.84
CA GLY A 105 -2.53 -0.95 -1.70
C GLY A 105 -2.31 0.56 -1.80
N ALA A 106 -1.12 0.99 -2.22
CA ALA A 106 -0.83 2.40 -2.44
C ALA A 106 -1.74 3.03 -3.51
N LEU A 107 -1.87 2.39 -4.68
CA LEU A 107 -2.74 2.84 -5.77
C LEU A 107 -4.21 2.88 -5.35
N ALA A 108 -4.70 1.88 -4.61
CA ALA A 108 -6.06 1.88 -4.09
C ALA A 108 -6.30 3.08 -3.16
N ARG A 109 -5.41 3.31 -2.19
CA ARG A 109 -5.54 4.45 -1.26
C ARG A 109 -5.41 5.79 -1.97
N THR A 110 -4.48 5.93 -2.92
CA THR A 110 -4.30 7.14 -3.72
C THR A 110 -5.54 7.41 -4.58
N GLY A 111 -6.08 6.38 -5.24
CA GLY A 111 -7.30 6.51 -6.03
C GLY A 111 -8.46 7.03 -5.17
N SER A 112 -8.65 6.50 -3.97
CA SER A 112 -9.70 6.96 -3.05
C SER A 112 -9.49 8.39 -2.56
N ALA A 113 -8.24 8.80 -2.29
CA ALA A 113 -7.92 10.18 -1.89
C ALA A 113 -8.09 11.19 -3.04
N LEU A 114 -7.86 10.77 -4.29
CA LEU A 114 -8.02 11.61 -5.48
C LEU A 114 -9.48 11.73 -5.95
N ALA A 115 -10.35 10.77 -5.62
CA ALA A 115 -11.74 10.74 -6.11
C ALA A 115 -12.50 12.08 -5.97
N PRO A 116 -12.35 12.86 -4.88
CA PRO A 116 -13.02 14.14 -4.73
C PRO A 116 -12.49 15.30 -5.59
N ILE A 117 -11.24 15.21 -6.07
CA ILE A 117 -10.51 16.32 -6.69
C ILE A 117 -10.09 16.04 -8.14
N ASP A 118 -9.92 14.77 -8.52
CA ASP A 118 -9.51 14.34 -9.85
C ASP A 118 -10.05 12.91 -10.11
N ALA A 119 -11.27 12.84 -10.64
CA ALA A 119 -11.97 11.58 -10.89
C ALA A 119 -11.25 10.70 -11.94
N ASP A 120 -10.62 11.32 -12.94
CA ASP A 120 -9.92 10.59 -14.00
C ASP A 120 -8.65 9.93 -13.47
N ARG A 121 -7.84 10.65 -12.67
CA ARG A 121 -6.67 10.05 -12.01
C ARG A 121 -7.06 9.03 -10.97
N SER A 122 -8.13 9.28 -10.22
CA SER A 122 -8.70 8.31 -9.28
C SER A 122 -9.02 6.99 -9.98
N LYS A 123 -9.76 7.05 -11.09
CA LYS A 123 -10.09 5.88 -11.92
C LYS A 123 -8.85 5.20 -12.48
N ALA A 124 -7.87 5.96 -12.97
CA ALA A 124 -6.61 5.39 -13.47
C ALA A 124 -5.84 4.62 -12.38
N CYS A 125 -5.85 5.09 -11.13
CA CYS A 125 -5.23 4.39 -10.01
C CYS A 125 -5.93 3.06 -9.72
N PHE A 126 -7.26 3.06 -9.64
CA PHE A 126 -8.05 1.83 -9.41
C PHE A 126 -7.85 0.82 -10.54
N GLU A 127 -7.88 1.26 -11.79
CA GLU A 127 -7.64 0.37 -12.93
C GLU A 127 -6.24 -0.24 -12.92
N ALA A 128 -5.21 0.54 -12.57
CA ALA A 128 -3.85 0.04 -12.45
C ALA A 128 -3.73 -1.01 -11.33
N ALA A 129 -4.32 -0.75 -10.16
CA ALA A 129 -4.34 -1.68 -9.03
C ALA A 129 -5.07 -2.98 -9.39
N SER A 130 -6.27 -2.88 -9.97
CA SER A 130 -7.06 -4.04 -10.41
C SER A 130 -6.37 -4.86 -11.50
N LYS A 131 -5.68 -4.22 -12.45
CA LYS A 131 -4.88 -4.91 -13.47
C LYS A 131 -3.70 -5.66 -12.84
N ALA A 132 -2.98 -5.05 -11.90
CA ALA A 132 -1.86 -5.69 -11.21
C ALA A 132 -2.33 -6.89 -10.37
N ALA A 133 -3.41 -6.75 -9.60
CA ALA A 133 -3.99 -7.83 -8.81
C ALA A 133 -4.49 -8.99 -9.70
N ALA A 134 -5.18 -8.67 -10.81
CA ALA A 134 -5.62 -9.66 -11.78
C ALA A 134 -4.45 -10.40 -12.43
N PHE A 135 -3.37 -9.68 -12.77
CA PHE A 135 -2.17 -10.29 -13.34
C PHE A 135 -1.53 -11.30 -12.38
N ILE A 136 -1.34 -10.92 -11.10
CA ILE A 136 -0.79 -11.82 -10.09
C ILE A 136 -1.68 -13.05 -9.92
N ARG A 137 -3.00 -12.87 -9.83
CA ARG A 137 -3.92 -14.01 -9.73
C ARG A 137 -3.88 -14.93 -10.96
N ALA A 138 -3.72 -14.37 -12.16
CA ALA A 138 -3.71 -15.17 -13.39
C ALA A 138 -2.39 -15.91 -13.63
N HIS A 139 -1.25 -15.32 -13.27
CA HIS A 139 0.07 -15.82 -13.65
C HIS A 139 0.89 -16.41 -12.50
N LEU A 140 0.63 -15.99 -11.27
CA LEU A 140 1.43 -16.34 -10.10
C LEU A 140 0.66 -17.14 -9.04
N TRP A 141 -0.67 -17.18 -9.09
CA TRP A 141 -1.49 -18.04 -8.24
C TRP A 141 -1.85 -19.34 -8.96
N VAL A 142 -1.57 -20.49 -8.34
CA VAL A 142 -1.94 -21.82 -8.84
C VAL A 142 -3.02 -22.42 -7.96
N GLU A 143 -4.27 -22.19 -8.33
CA GLU A 143 -5.46 -22.55 -7.55
C GLU A 143 -5.51 -24.04 -7.17
N LYS A 144 -5.19 -24.95 -8.11
CA LYS A 144 -5.20 -26.40 -7.85
C LYS A 144 -4.21 -26.84 -6.78
N GLU A 145 -3.08 -26.17 -6.69
CA GLU A 145 -2.00 -26.47 -5.74
C GLU A 145 -2.09 -25.61 -4.48
N ARG A 146 -2.92 -24.55 -4.51
CA ARG A 146 -2.97 -23.48 -3.51
C ARG A 146 -1.59 -22.85 -3.24
N ILE A 147 -0.81 -22.61 -4.29
CA ILE A 147 0.55 -22.05 -4.21
C ILE A 147 0.63 -20.72 -4.94
N LEU A 148 1.21 -19.72 -4.27
CA LEU A 148 1.63 -18.45 -4.85
C LEU A 148 3.10 -18.54 -5.24
N TYR A 149 3.47 -18.03 -6.41
CA TYR A 149 4.85 -17.92 -6.87
C TYR A 149 5.33 -16.47 -6.76
N ARG A 150 6.58 -16.27 -6.35
CA ARG A 150 7.12 -14.96 -5.95
C ARG A 150 7.37 -14.01 -7.10
N ILE A 151 7.84 -14.53 -8.25
CA ILE A 151 8.42 -13.72 -9.31
C ILE A 151 7.85 -14.11 -10.67
N TYR A 152 7.46 -13.10 -11.46
CA TYR A 152 7.27 -13.22 -12.90
C TYR A 152 8.36 -12.43 -13.63
N ASN A 153 9.10 -13.08 -14.53
CA ASN A 153 10.04 -12.44 -15.44
C ASN A 153 10.03 -13.21 -16.76
N GLU A 154 9.37 -12.66 -17.79
CA GLU A 154 9.13 -13.34 -19.08
C GLU A 154 8.39 -14.69 -18.96
N GLY A 155 7.82 -14.96 -17.78
CA GLY A 155 7.26 -16.24 -17.38
C GLY A 155 7.20 -16.34 -15.86
N ARG A 156 6.43 -17.30 -15.34
CA ARG A 156 6.40 -17.60 -13.90
C ARG A 156 7.70 -18.28 -13.50
N GLY A 157 8.43 -17.73 -12.53
CA GLY A 157 9.60 -18.39 -11.96
C GLY A 157 9.23 -19.56 -11.03
N ASP A 158 10.22 -20.36 -10.63
CA ASP A 158 10.00 -21.56 -9.80
C ASP A 158 9.96 -21.28 -8.30
N THR A 159 10.35 -20.07 -7.88
CA THR A 159 10.39 -19.69 -6.46
C THR A 159 8.98 -19.51 -5.92
N LYS A 160 8.58 -20.38 -4.99
CA LYS A 160 7.34 -20.23 -4.22
C LYS A 160 7.39 -18.96 -3.38
N GLY A 161 6.22 -18.38 -3.12
CA GLY A 161 6.03 -17.20 -2.31
C GLY A 161 6.54 -17.42 -0.89
N LEU A 162 7.13 -16.37 -0.32
CA LEU A 162 7.49 -16.29 1.09
C LEU A 162 6.39 -15.59 1.87
N ALA A 163 6.47 -15.59 3.21
CA ALA A 163 5.39 -15.03 4.04
C ALA A 163 5.11 -13.55 3.75
N ASP A 164 6.13 -12.78 3.34
CA ASP A 164 6.01 -11.36 2.95
C ASP A 164 5.20 -11.17 1.65
N ASP A 165 5.38 -12.07 0.67
CA ASP A 165 4.60 -12.05 -0.58
C ASP A 165 3.11 -12.19 -0.31
N TYR A 166 2.74 -13.10 0.59
CA TYR A 166 1.36 -13.25 1.02
C TYR A 166 0.89 -12.04 1.82
N ALA A 167 1.63 -11.64 2.87
CA ALA A 167 1.22 -10.55 3.76
C ALA A 167 0.93 -9.25 2.99
N HIS A 168 1.88 -8.82 2.15
CA HIS A 168 1.75 -7.55 1.41
C HIS A 168 0.70 -7.63 0.30
N LEU A 169 0.55 -8.79 -0.37
CA LEU A 169 -0.50 -8.96 -1.37
C LEU A 169 -1.90 -8.95 -0.73
N ILE A 170 -2.10 -9.65 0.38
CA ILE A 170 -3.36 -9.68 1.12
C ILE A 170 -3.74 -8.26 1.55
N GLU A 171 -2.80 -7.49 2.12
CA GLU A 171 -3.07 -6.10 2.53
C GLU A 171 -3.51 -5.23 1.34
N GLY A 172 -2.79 -5.34 0.22
CA GLY A 172 -3.13 -4.63 -1.01
C GLY A 172 -4.51 -5.01 -1.56
N LEU A 173 -4.88 -6.29 -1.50
CA LEU A 173 -6.19 -6.77 -1.93
C LEU A 173 -7.32 -6.29 -1.02
N ILE A 174 -7.11 -6.23 0.30
CA ILE A 174 -8.09 -5.67 1.23
C ILE A 174 -8.27 -4.18 0.94
N ASP A 175 -7.18 -3.41 0.75
CA ASP A 175 -7.26 -2.00 0.38
C ASP A 175 -7.95 -1.78 -0.97
N LEU A 176 -7.69 -2.63 -1.95
CA LEU A 176 -8.35 -2.58 -3.26
C LEU A 176 -9.84 -2.88 -3.14
N TYR A 177 -10.23 -3.86 -2.32
CA TYR A 177 -11.62 -4.12 -1.99
C TYR A 177 -12.28 -2.91 -1.31
N GLU A 178 -11.67 -2.31 -0.29
CA GLU A 178 -12.22 -1.14 0.41
C GLU A 178 -12.45 0.05 -0.55
N ALA A 179 -11.55 0.21 -1.52
CA ALA A 179 -11.62 1.29 -2.51
C ALA A 179 -12.69 1.05 -3.58
N THR A 180 -12.84 -0.18 -4.06
CA THR A 180 -13.67 -0.51 -5.24
C THR A 180 -15.02 -1.15 -4.90
N GLY A 181 -15.13 -1.77 -3.74
CA GLY A 181 -16.25 -2.64 -3.37
C GLY A 181 -16.41 -3.86 -4.29
N GLU A 182 -15.33 -4.32 -4.93
CA GLU A 182 -15.32 -5.55 -5.72
C GLU A 182 -14.97 -6.75 -4.83
N GLU A 183 -15.97 -7.56 -4.50
CA GLU A 183 -15.86 -8.65 -3.50
C GLU A 183 -14.78 -9.69 -3.82
N LYS A 184 -14.53 -9.95 -5.10
CA LYS A 184 -13.50 -10.90 -5.57
C LYS A 184 -12.12 -10.64 -4.97
N TRP A 185 -11.81 -9.39 -4.60
CA TRP A 185 -10.55 -9.03 -3.98
C TRP A 185 -10.50 -9.42 -2.49
N ALA A 186 -11.60 -9.25 -1.76
CA ALA A 186 -11.71 -9.72 -0.38
C ALA A 186 -11.72 -11.26 -0.30
N GLU A 187 -12.40 -11.93 -1.25
CA GLU A 187 -12.38 -13.40 -1.36
C GLU A 187 -10.97 -13.93 -1.62
N PHE A 188 -10.23 -13.31 -2.55
CA PHE A 188 -8.87 -13.71 -2.84
C PHE A 188 -7.92 -13.41 -1.67
N ALA A 189 -8.11 -12.31 -0.96
CA ALA A 189 -7.38 -12.00 0.27
C ALA A 189 -7.60 -13.08 1.35
N ASP A 190 -8.84 -13.52 1.56
CA ASP A 190 -9.16 -14.61 2.49
C ASP A 190 -8.56 -15.96 2.07
N GLU A 191 -8.61 -16.29 0.78
CA GLU A 191 -8.00 -17.51 0.25
C GLU A 191 -6.49 -17.54 0.52
N LEU A 192 -5.80 -16.44 0.23
CA LEU A 192 -4.37 -16.28 0.48
C LEU A 192 -4.04 -16.27 1.97
N GLN A 193 -4.88 -15.64 2.81
CA GLN A 193 -4.67 -15.59 4.26
C GLN A 193 -4.70 -16.99 4.89
N LYS A 194 -5.64 -17.84 4.46
CA LYS A 194 -5.70 -19.25 4.90
C LYS A 194 -4.41 -19.99 4.56
N VAL A 195 -3.94 -19.83 3.33
CA VAL A 195 -2.70 -20.48 2.86
C VAL A 195 -1.47 -19.93 3.60
N GLN A 196 -1.45 -18.63 3.88
CA GLN A 196 -0.38 -18.02 4.67
C GLN A 196 -0.34 -18.61 6.09
N ILE A 197 -1.51 -18.79 6.73
CA ILE A 197 -1.63 -19.43 8.04
C ILE A 197 -1.13 -20.88 7.95
N ASP A 198 -1.62 -21.66 6.99
CA ASP A 198 -1.28 -23.08 6.84
C ASP A 198 0.22 -23.33 6.66
N ILE A 199 0.92 -22.47 5.91
CA ILE A 199 2.32 -22.68 5.54
C ILE A 199 3.29 -22.06 6.56
N PHE A 200 2.97 -20.89 7.10
CA PHE A 200 3.95 -20.04 7.79
C PHE A 200 3.67 -19.84 9.28
N TYR A 201 2.45 -20.06 9.76
CA TYR A 201 2.11 -19.80 11.15
C TYR A 201 2.74 -20.84 12.09
N ASP A 202 3.34 -20.37 13.19
CA ASP A 202 3.87 -21.22 14.25
C ASP A 202 2.74 -21.67 15.18
N SER A 203 2.06 -22.76 14.82
CA SER A 203 1.02 -23.39 15.64
C SER A 203 1.54 -24.61 16.40
N ILE A 204 0.94 -24.86 17.57
CA ILE A 204 1.12 -26.07 18.38
C ILE A 204 0.69 -27.35 17.61
N SER A 205 -0.19 -27.23 16.61
CA SER A 205 -0.91 -28.36 16.00
C SER A 205 -0.28 -28.99 14.75
N VAL A 206 0.89 -28.52 14.27
CA VAL A 206 1.53 -29.13 13.09
C VAL A 206 2.14 -30.49 13.48
N PRO A 207 1.70 -31.62 12.87
CA PRO A 207 2.28 -32.92 13.16
C PRO A 207 3.74 -32.95 12.71
N ALA A 208 4.64 -33.31 13.62
CA ALA A 208 6.02 -33.61 13.33
C ALA A 208 6.10 -34.81 12.38
N THR A 209 6.13 -34.56 11.06
CA THR A 209 6.38 -35.62 10.06
C THR A 209 7.86 -36.00 9.97
N THR A 210 8.72 -35.40 10.80
CA THR A 210 10.10 -35.83 11.04
C THR A 210 10.24 -36.46 12.43
N PRO A 211 10.45 -37.79 12.52
CA PRO A 211 10.64 -38.46 13.80
C PRO A 211 12.11 -38.33 14.23
N THR A 212 12.53 -37.18 14.75
CA THR A 212 13.77 -37.08 15.55
C THR A 212 13.78 -35.82 16.41
N SER A 213 13.42 -36.00 17.68
CA SER A 213 13.85 -35.27 18.88
C SER A 213 12.67 -34.75 19.72
N PRO A 214 12.51 -35.22 20.98
CA PRO A 214 11.52 -34.73 21.91
C PRO A 214 12.05 -33.44 22.56
N THR A 215 12.16 -32.37 21.78
CA THR A 215 12.13 -31.02 22.32
C THR A 215 10.81 -30.45 21.90
N ALA A 216 9.87 -30.37 22.84
CA ALA A 216 8.60 -29.68 22.65
C ALA A 216 8.88 -28.35 21.94
N ARG A 217 8.35 -28.15 20.73
CA ARG A 217 8.41 -26.82 20.11
C ARG A 217 7.66 -25.90 21.06
N SER A 218 8.35 -24.96 21.69
CA SER A 218 7.69 -23.80 22.30
C SER A 218 7.12 -22.98 21.15
N SER A 219 5.89 -23.31 20.74
CA SER A 219 5.11 -22.50 19.83
C SER A 219 4.89 -21.15 20.50
N CYS A 220 5.30 -20.07 19.85
CA CYS A 220 5.08 -18.72 20.37
C CYS A 220 4.15 -17.88 19.48
N GLY A 221 3.44 -18.50 18.53
CA GLY A 221 2.57 -17.80 17.57
C GLY A 221 3.38 -17.07 16.50
N ALA A 222 2.73 -16.19 15.73
CA ALA A 222 3.34 -15.44 14.62
C ALA A 222 3.83 -16.32 13.44
N PHE A 223 4.27 -15.64 12.38
CA PHE A 223 4.61 -16.22 11.08
C PHE A 223 6.11 -16.27 10.87
N TYR A 224 6.61 -17.44 10.48
CA TYR A 224 7.96 -17.59 9.93
C TYR A 224 8.04 -16.98 8.54
N THR A 225 9.20 -16.44 8.17
CA THR A 225 9.44 -15.86 6.83
C THR A 225 9.41 -16.90 5.71
N THR A 226 9.73 -18.16 6.02
CA THR A 226 9.94 -19.26 5.07
C THR A 226 9.12 -20.50 5.46
N PRO A 227 8.76 -21.36 4.48
CA PRO A 227 8.11 -22.63 4.77
C PRO A 227 9.06 -23.57 5.53
N GLU A 228 8.52 -24.57 6.23
CA GLU A 228 9.32 -25.51 7.05
C GLU A 228 10.35 -26.30 6.23
N ASN A 229 10.03 -26.61 4.97
CA ASN A 229 10.88 -27.36 4.05
C ASN A 229 11.64 -26.47 3.06
N ALA A 230 11.85 -25.19 3.39
CA ALA A 230 12.56 -24.26 2.51
C ALA A 230 13.99 -24.75 2.22
N PRO A 231 14.34 -25.02 0.95
CA PRO A 231 15.69 -25.45 0.62
C PRO A 231 16.68 -24.34 0.95
N HIS A 232 17.87 -24.72 1.45
CA HIS A 232 18.95 -23.78 1.79
C HIS A 232 18.65 -22.80 2.94
N THR A 233 17.53 -22.97 3.68
CA THR A 233 17.24 -22.15 4.86
C THR A 233 17.84 -22.78 6.11
N ILE A 234 18.85 -22.12 6.69
CA ILE A 234 19.52 -22.60 7.93
C ILE A 234 18.66 -22.27 9.16
N LEU A 235 18.07 -21.07 9.20
CA LEU A 235 17.24 -20.58 10.29
C LEU A 235 15.94 -19.99 9.75
N ARG A 236 14.82 -20.36 10.36
CA ARG A 236 13.52 -19.75 10.10
C ARG A 236 13.32 -18.62 11.10
N LEU A 237 13.26 -17.39 10.61
CA LEU A 237 13.08 -16.20 11.43
C LEU A 237 11.62 -15.78 11.42
N LYS A 238 11.17 -15.15 12.51
CA LYS A 238 9.91 -14.41 12.57
C LYS A 238 10.26 -12.94 12.59
N ASP A 239 9.97 -12.25 11.50
CA ASP A 239 10.27 -10.83 11.38
C ASP A 239 9.14 -9.99 11.96
N GLY A 240 9.46 -9.24 13.02
CA GLY A 240 8.53 -8.32 13.68
C GLY A 240 8.86 -6.85 13.46
N MET A 241 10.11 -6.51 13.10
CA MET A 241 10.61 -5.13 13.07
C MET A 241 10.30 -4.45 11.74
N ASP A 242 9.75 -3.25 11.78
CA ASP A 242 9.59 -2.43 10.58
C ASP A 242 10.95 -1.83 10.19
N THR A 243 11.32 -1.97 8.92
CA THR A 243 12.59 -1.45 8.37
C THR A 243 12.32 -0.56 7.16
N ALA A 244 13.08 -0.70 6.07
CA ALA A 244 12.73 -0.06 4.80
C ALA A 244 11.37 -0.55 4.25
N LEU A 245 10.89 -1.69 4.76
CA LEU A 245 9.59 -2.27 4.43
C LEU A 245 8.82 -2.60 5.72
N PRO A 246 7.48 -2.62 5.65
CA PRO A 246 6.66 -3.10 6.76
C PRO A 246 6.97 -4.54 7.11
N SER A 247 7.01 -4.83 8.41
CA SER A 247 7.27 -6.17 8.93
C SER A 247 6.22 -7.18 8.45
N THR A 248 6.66 -8.40 8.18
CA THR A 248 5.75 -9.47 7.72
C THR A 248 4.68 -9.75 8.78
N ASN A 249 5.08 -9.85 10.05
CA ASN A 249 4.14 -10.13 11.13
C ASN A 249 3.23 -8.94 11.45
N ALA A 250 3.73 -7.71 11.34
CA ALA A 250 2.92 -6.51 11.49
C ALA A 250 1.78 -6.47 10.45
N VAL A 251 2.11 -6.71 9.18
CA VAL A 251 1.13 -6.72 8.09
C VAL A 251 0.18 -7.92 8.22
N SER A 252 0.66 -9.12 8.57
CA SER A 252 -0.20 -10.26 8.82
C SER A 252 -1.19 -10.02 9.98
N VAL A 253 -0.75 -9.39 11.08
CA VAL A 253 -1.64 -8.99 12.19
C VAL A 253 -2.70 -7.99 11.73
N SER A 254 -2.32 -6.99 10.94
CA SER A 254 -3.25 -6.06 10.29
C SER A 254 -4.30 -6.81 9.46
N ASN A 255 -3.85 -7.70 8.57
CA ASN A 255 -4.73 -8.48 7.70
C ASN A 255 -5.69 -9.38 8.49
N LEU A 256 -5.20 -10.07 9.52
CA LEU A 256 -6.00 -10.94 10.38
C LEU A 256 -7.08 -10.16 11.13
N PHE A 257 -6.77 -8.99 11.70
CA PHE A 257 -7.81 -8.16 12.33
C PHE A 257 -8.83 -7.67 11.30
N ARG A 258 -8.37 -7.19 10.15
CA ARG A 258 -9.26 -6.64 9.10
C ARG A 258 -10.17 -7.72 8.55
N LEU A 259 -9.63 -8.87 8.14
CA LEU A 259 -10.39 -10.01 7.64
C LEU A 259 -11.28 -10.63 8.73
N GLY A 260 -10.80 -10.74 9.96
CA GLY A 260 -11.58 -11.29 11.09
C GLY A 260 -12.84 -10.46 11.36
N ILE A 261 -12.72 -9.14 11.32
CA ILE A 261 -13.88 -8.24 11.43
C ILE A 261 -14.77 -8.33 10.19
N MET A 262 -14.22 -8.27 8.97
CA MET A 262 -14.98 -8.30 7.71
C MET A 262 -15.78 -9.59 7.54
N LEU A 263 -15.21 -10.72 7.94
CA LEU A 263 -15.75 -12.06 7.74
C LEU A 263 -16.45 -12.61 8.99
N SER A 264 -16.42 -11.86 10.10
CA SER A 264 -16.89 -12.32 11.42
C SER A 264 -16.22 -13.65 11.84
N ASP A 265 -14.91 -13.74 11.59
CA ASP A 265 -14.10 -14.92 11.91
C ASP A 265 -13.23 -14.63 13.15
N GLU A 266 -13.67 -15.14 14.31
CA GLU A 266 -12.95 -14.96 15.57
C GLU A 266 -11.57 -15.64 15.55
N ALA A 267 -11.38 -16.69 14.75
CA ALA A 267 -10.10 -17.39 14.67
C ALA A 267 -9.00 -16.47 14.14
N TYR A 268 -9.30 -15.63 13.13
CA TYR A 268 -8.35 -14.63 12.66
C TYR A 268 -8.00 -13.61 13.74
N THR A 269 -8.99 -13.10 14.48
CA THR A 269 -8.70 -12.14 15.56
C THR A 269 -7.90 -12.77 16.71
N ALA A 270 -8.09 -14.06 16.98
CA ALA A 270 -7.30 -14.80 17.98
C ALA A 270 -5.85 -14.96 17.53
N LEU A 271 -5.62 -15.37 16.27
CA LEU A 271 -4.27 -15.47 15.69
C LEU A 271 -3.55 -14.11 15.65
N ALA A 272 -4.27 -13.02 15.40
CA ALA A 272 -3.71 -11.67 15.43
C ALA A 272 -3.19 -11.32 16.84
N ARG A 273 -3.98 -11.63 17.89
CA ARG A 273 -3.60 -11.40 19.29
C ARG A 273 -2.42 -12.28 19.71
N GLU A 274 -2.43 -13.54 19.34
CA GLU A 274 -1.32 -14.46 19.62
C GLU A 274 -0.02 -13.99 18.94
N SER A 275 -0.11 -13.55 17.68
CA SER A 275 1.03 -13.01 16.93
C SER A 275 1.60 -11.73 17.55
N ILE A 276 0.77 -10.87 18.15
CA ILE A 276 1.25 -9.69 18.89
C ILE A 276 2.00 -10.13 20.14
N ASN A 277 1.44 -11.06 20.91
CA ASN A 277 2.05 -11.55 22.15
C ASN A 277 3.41 -12.22 21.90
N ALA A 278 3.61 -12.79 20.70
CA ALA A 278 4.90 -13.37 20.27
C ALA A 278 6.07 -12.38 20.33
N PHE A 279 5.81 -11.07 20.21
CA PHE A 279 6.81 -9.99 20.21
C PHE A 279 6.67 -9.04 21.41
N GLU A 280 5.91 -9.43 22.45
CA GLU A 280 5.58 -8.53 23.57
C GLU A 280 6.85 -7.98 24.27
N ALA A 281 7.84 -8.85 24.51
CA ALA A 281 9.07 -8.47 25.19
C ALA A 281 9.89 -7.45 24.37
N GLU A 282 10.03 -7.68 23.07
CA GLU A 282 10.76 -6.81 22.15
C GLU A 282 10.04 -5.47 21.96
N ILE A 283 8.71 -5.47 21.85
CA ILE A 283 7.90 -4.24 21.76
C ILE A 283 8.04 -3.40 23.02
N LEU A 284 8.05 -4.01 24.21
CA LEU A 284 8.22 -3.29 25.48
C LEU A 284 9.61 -2.65 25.59
N GLN A 285 10.64 -3.30 25.05
CA GLN A 285 12.02 -2.83 25.15
C GLN A 285 12.38 -1.80 24.06
N TYR A 286 11.88 -1.99 22.83
CA TYR A 286 12.25 -1.21 21.65
C TYR A 286 11.04 -0.80 20.80
N PRO A 287 10.04 -0.09 21.34
CA PRO A 287 8.77 0.16 20.65
C PRO A 287 8.90 0.90 19.31
N TRP A 288 9.94 1.73 19.14
CA TRP A 288 10.20 2.46 17.89
C TRP A 288 10.59 1.57 16.70
N LEU A 289 10.97 0.31 16.95
CA LEU A 289 11.23 -0.69 15.90
C LEU A 289 9.97 -1.44 15.44
N PHE A 290 8.85 -1.29 16.15
CA PHE A 290 7.62 -2.07 15.93
C PHE A 290 6.35 -1.22 15.69
N PRO A 291 6.39 -0.09 14.96
CA PRO A 291 5.22 0.77 14.76
C PRO A 291 4.02 0.04 14.13
N GLY A 292 4.26 -0.94 13.25
CA GLY A 292 3.21 -1.75 12.64
C GLY A 292 2.50 -2.65 13.66
N LEU A 293 3.26 -3.38 14.50
CA LEU A 293 2.67 -4.20 15.56
C LEU A 293 2.01 -3.36 16.67
N LEU A 294 2.53 -2.16 16.97
CA LEU A 294 1.88 -1.23 17.89
C LEU A 294 0.48 -0.82 17.41
N SER A 295 0.27 -0.67 16.10
CA SER A 295 -1.07 -0.45 15.55
C SER A 295 -2.00 -1.64 15.85
N GLY A 296 -1.48 -2.87 15.77
CA GLY A 296 -2.18 -4.08 16.17
C GLY A 296 -2.50 -4.12 17.67
N VAL A 297 -1.58 -3.68 18.54
CA VAL A 297 -1.80 -3.58 20.00
C VAL A 297 -2.96 -2.63 20.30
N VAL A 298 -3.00 -1.46 19.65
CA VAL A 298 -4.10 -0.49 19.79
C VAL A 298 -5.42 -1.14 19.39
N THR A 299 -5.49 -1.82 18.25
CA THR A 299 -6.69 -2.52 17.81
C THR A 299 -7.10 -3.66 18.74
N ALA A 300 -6.14 -4.42 19.28
CA ALA A 300 -6.40 -5.49 20.22
C ALA A 300 -7.03 -4.98 21.52
N ARG A 301 -6.62 -3.78 21.99
CA ARG A 301 -7.05 -3.21 23.28
C ARG A 301 -8.26 -2.30 23.18
N LEU A 302 -8.32 -1.46 22.16
CA LEU A 302 -9.34 -0.41 21.99
C LEU A 302 -10.37 -0.74 20.89
N GLY A 303 -10.12 -1.78 20.10
CA GLY A 303 -10.90 -2.08 18.90
C GLY A 303 -10.44 -1.29 17.67
N GLY A 304 -10.92 -1.70 16.51
CA GLY A 304 -10.73 -0.99 15.23
C GLY A 304 -11.98 -0.23 14.81
N ALA A 305 -11.82 0.83 14.02
CA ALA A 305 -12.96 1.53 13.45
C ALA A 305 -13.51 0.76 12.24
N THR A 306 -14.80 0.44 12.25
CA THR A 306 -15.45 -0.26 11.12
C THR A 306 -16.61 0.55 10.60
N TRP A 307 -16.60 0.81 9.31
CA TRP A 307 -17.71 1.42 8.58
C TRP A 307 -18.27 0.44 7.57
N VAL A 308 -19.59 0.48 7.38
CA VAL A 308 -20.29 -0.29 6.35
C VAL A 308 -21.02 0.68 5.44
N ILE A 309 -20.80 0.56 4.13
CA ILE A 309 -21.47 1.33 3.09
C ILE A 309 -22.41 0.38 2.36
N ILE A 310 -23.72 0.63 2.44
CA ILE A 310 -24.73 -0.13 1.72
C ILE A 310 -25.10 0.64 0.45
N ARG A 311 -24.63 0.15 -0.69
CA ARG A 311 -24.91 0.66 -2.04
C ARG A 311 -26.09 -0.10 -2.65
N LYS A 312 -26.87 0.53 -3.53
CA LYS A 312 -27.78 -0.18 -4.43
C LYS A 312 -27.23 -0.07 -5.86
N ASP A 313 -27.34 -1.14 -6.63
CA ASP A 313 -26.90 -1.14 -8.02
C ASP A 313 -27.58 0.01 -8.80
N GLY A 314 -26.76 0.80 -9.50
CA GLY A 314 -27.22 1.95 -10.29
C GLY A 314 -27.61 3.19 -9.48
N VAL A 315 -27.39 3.21 -8.16
CA VAL A 315 -27.62 4.37 -7.29
C VAL A 315 -26.27 4.92 -6.83
N GLU A 316 -26.05 6.22 -7.02
CA GLU A 316 -24.87 6.88 -6.48
C GLU A 316 -24.86 6.84 -4.94
N ASP A 317 -23.65 6.85 -4.36
CA ASP A 317 -23.49 6.95 -2.91
C ASP A 317 -24.20 8.22 -2.41
N ASP A 318 -24.89 8.11 -1.28
CA ASP A 318 -25.53 9.29 -0.68
C ASP A 318 -24.47 10.32 -0.24
N GLU A 319 -24.92 11.57 -0.03
CA GLU A 319 -24.04 12.69 0.32
C GLU A 319 -23.23 12.39 1.60
N ILE A 320 -23.80 11.64 2.55
CA ILE A 320 -23.18 11.31 3.83
C ILE A 320 -22.06 10.28 3.62
N ALA A 321 -22.32 9.20 2.89
CA ALA A 321 -21.35 8.18 2.52
C ALA A 321 -20.19 8.78 1.73
N THR A 322 -20.48 9.67 0.78
CA THR A 322 -19.45 10.37 0.00
C THR A 322 -18.58 11.26 0.90
N LYS A 323 -19.18 12.03 1.82
CA LYS A 323 -18.44 12.85 2.79
C LYS A 323 -17.63 12.03 3.78
N LEU A 324 -18.18 10.91 4.25
CA LEU A 324 -17.50 9.97 5.14
C LEU A 324 -16.27 9.37 4.46
N LEU A 325 -16.42 8.82 3.25
CA LEU A 325 -15.31 8.26 2.49
C LEU A 325 -14.23 9.31 2.23
N ARG A 326 -14.63 10.54 1.84
CA ARG A 326 -13.69 11.66 1.68
C ARG A 326 -12.90 11.92 2.96
N LYS A 327 -13.58 12.05 4.10
CA LYS A 327 -12.95 12.29 5.41
C LYS A 327 -11.96 11.19 5.74
N ILE A 328 -12.41 9.93 5.67
CA ILE A 328 -11.60 8.74 5.94
C ILE A 328 -10.35 8.68 5.04
N HIS A 329 -10.48 8.98 3.75
CA HIS A 329 -9.37 8.91 2.79
C HIS A 329 -8.45 10.14 2.81
N SER A 330 -8.92 11.28 3.33
CA SER A 330 -8.10 12.49 3.51
C SER A 330 -7.32 12.52 4.83
N GLU A 331 -7.77 11.77 5.84
CA GLU A 331 -7.11 11.71 7.15
C GLU A 331 -5.98 10.67 7.16
N ALA A 332 -4.93 10.96 7.92
CA ALA A 332 -3.85 10.01 8.18
C ALA A 332 -4.41 8.73 8.84
N ARG A 333 -3.99 7.55 8.38
CA ARG A 333 -4.35 6.27 9.01
C ARG A 333 -3.59 6.14 10.34
N GLY A 334 -4.24 6.52 11.45
CA GLY A 334 -3.72 6.42 12.82
C GLY A 334 -4.03 5.10 13.56
N GLY A 335 -4.50 4.07 12.85
CA GLY A 335 -4.86 2.77 13.41
C GLY A 335 -5.54 1.85 12.38
N LEU A 336 -5.85 0.60 12.76
CA LEU A 336 -6.56 -0.31 11.87
C LEU A 336 -8.03 0.10 11.73
N ARG A 337 -8.46 0.14 10.47
CA ARG A 337 -9.83 0.43 10.10
C ARG A 337 -10.30 -0.48 8.98
N ASN A 338 -11.61 -0.67 8.92
CA ASN A 338 -12.30 -1.43 7.89
C ASN A 338 -13.37 -0.58 7.22
N ILE A 339 -13.45 -0.68 5.90
CA ILE A 339 -14.59 -0.18 5.11
C ILE A 339 -15.22 -1.39 4.41
N ILE A 340 -16.43 -1.76 4.79
CA ILE A 340 -17.16 -2.86 4.18
C ILE A 340 -18.16 -2.25 3.20
N VAL A 341 -18.06 -2.59 1.92
CA VAL A 341 -18.98 -2.12 0.89
C VAL A 341 -19.89 -3.28 0.50
N LEU A 342 -21.20 -3.12 0.69
CA LEU A 342 -22.21 -4.13 0.38
C LEU A 342 -23.20 -3.57 -0.64
N ARG A 343 -23.61 -4.38 -1.60
CA ARG A 343 -24.60 -4.07 -2.65
C ARG A 343 -25.92 -4.77 -2.43
N SER A 344 -25.85 -5.99 -1.89
CA SER A 344 -27.01 -6.85 -1.68
C SER A 344 -26.81 -7.79 -0.50
N GLU A 345 -27.88 -8.44 -0.05
CA GLU A 345 -27.78 -9.54 0.93
C GLU A 345 -27.10 -10.80 0.34
N ASN A 346 -26.93 -10.84 -0.98
CA ASN A 346 -26.31 -11.94 -1.71
C ASN A 346 -24.80 -11.77 -1.90
N ASP A 347 -24.26 -10.64 -1.46
CA ASP A 347 -22.84 -10.36 -1.40
C ASP A 347 -22.12 -11.44 -0.57
N ALA A 348 -20.94 -11.85 -1.02
CA ALA A 348 -20.14 -12.90 -0.40
C ALA A 348 -19.85 -12.61 1.08
N LEU A 349 -19.58 -11.34 1.41
CA LEU A 349 -19.33 -10.93 2.79
C LEU A 349 -20.60 -10.96 3.65
N ALA A 350 -21.74 -10.53 3.09
CA ALA A 350 -23.03 -10.61 3.77
C ALA A 350 -23.43 -12.07 4.05
N LYS A 351 -23.16 -12.99 3.11
CA LYS A 351 -23.41 -14.43 3.30
C LYS A 351 -22.59 -15.05 4.44
N ARG A 352 -21.38 -14.52 4.69
CA ARG A 352 -20.46 -15.04 5.71
C ARG A 352 -20.65 -14.41 7.09
N SER A 353 -21.21 -13.20 7.17
CA SER A 353 -21.49 -12.52 8.43
C SER A 353 -23.00 -12.37 8.66
N PRO A 354 -23.59 -13.07 9.65
CA PRO A 354 -25.00 -12.92 10.00
C PRO A 354 -25.37 -11.46 10.31
N ALA A 355 -24.48 -10.72 10.97
CA ALA A 355 -24.71 -9.32 11.32
C ALA A 355 -24.74 -8.41 10.09
N LEU A 356 -23.88 -8.64 9.09
CA LEU A 356 -23.92 -7.89 7.82
C LEU A 356 -25.17 -8.27 7.00
N LYS A 357 -25.56 -9.55 7.00
CA LYS A 357 -26.78 -10.00 6.34
C LYS A 357 -28.02 -9.31 6.92
N GLU A 358 -28.15 -9.30 8.24
CA GLU A 358 -29.24 -8.62 8.94
C GLU A 358 -29.21 -7.12 8.66
N LEU A 359 -28.03 -6.50 8.68
CA LEU A 359 -27.87 -5.09 8.38
C LEU A 359 -28.41 -4.73 6.99
N VAL A 360 -28.00 -5.46 5.95
CA VAL A 360 -28.45 -5.20 4.58
C VAL A 360 -29.94 -5.52 4.38
N ALA A 361 -30.48 -6.51 5.09
CA ALA A 361 -31.90 -6.86 5.02
C ALA A 361 -32.82 -5.85 5.72
N THR A 362 -32.35 -5.24 6.81
CA THR A 362 -33.20 -4.40 7.69
C THR A 362 -32.99 -2.91 7.52
N GLN A 363 -31.81 -2.47 7.07
CA GLN A 363 -31.45 -1.06 6.98
C GLN A 363 -31.52 -0.52 5.55
N LYS A 364 -31.64 0.81 5.44
CA LYS A 364 -31.68 1.50 4.13
C LYS A 364 -30.27 1.66 3.55
N PRO A 365 -30.12 1.89 2.24
CA PRO A 365 -28.85 2.32 1.67
C PRO A 365 -28.28 3.53 2.40
N GLY A 366 -26.96 3.56 2.58
CA GLY A 366 -26.27 4.62 3.32
C GLY A 366 -25.03 4.11 4.06
N ALA A 367 -24.44 4.98 4.87
CA ALA A 367 -23.26 4.68 5.67
C ALA A 367 -23.62 4.34 7.13
N TYR A 368 -22.97 3.32 7.67
CA TYR A 368 -23.12 2.82 9.03
C TYR A 368 -21.76 2.69 9.70
N ARG A 369 -21.71 2.86 11.01
CA ARG A 369 -20.52 2.64 11.84
C ARG A 369 -20.82 1.57 12.86
N LEU A 370 -19.90 0.63 13.03
CA LEU A 370 -19.97 -0.36 14.11
C LEU A 370 -19.53 0.30 15.43
N GLU A 371 -20.45 0.39 16.38
CA GLU A 371 -20.22 0.91 17.73
C GLU A 371 -20.77 -0.11 18.75
N ASN A 372 -19.91 -0.65 19.62
CA ASN A 372 -20.27 -1.64 20.65
C ASN A 372 -21.07 -2.86 20.11
N GLY A 373 -20.70 -3.36 18.93
CA GLY A 373 -21.37 -4.51 18.30
C GLY A 373 -22.67 -4.16 17.56
N ILE A 374 -23.07 -2.89 17.51
CA ILE A 374 -24.29 -2.43 16.84
C ILE A 374 -23.91 -1.49 15.69
N TYR A 375 -24.54 -1.67 14.53
CA TYR A 375 -24.36 -0.77 13.39
C TYR A 375 -25.29 0.44 13.53
N ARG A 376 -24.70 1.60 13.82
CA ARG A 376 -25.42 2.89 13.89
C ARG A 376 -25.33 3.61 12.54
N PRO A 377 -26.42 4.18 12.01
CA PRO A 377 -26.36 5.08 10.86
C PRO A 377 -25.43 6.27 11.13
N VAL A 378 -24.61 6.61 10.13
CA VAL A 378 -23.75 7.79 10.14
C VAL A 378 -24.60 9.02 9.81
N ASN A 379 -24.47 10.07 10.60
CA ASN A 379 -25.25 11.29 10.47
C ASN A 379 -24.37 12.48 10.06
N ARG A 380 -25.00 13.62 9.73
CA ARG A 380 -24.27 14.86 9.35
C ARG A 380 -23.24 15.31 10.39
N ALA A 381 -23.49 15.11 11.68
CA ALA A 381 -22.55 15.48 12.74
C ALA A 381 -21.27 14.61 12.75
N ASP A 382 -21.36 13.36 12.28
CA ASP A 382 -20.23 12.43 12.23
C ASP A 382 -19.24 12.79 11.08
N VAL A 383 -19.77 13.39 10.02
CA VAL A 383 -19.03 13.79 8.80
C VAL A 383 -18.79 15.30 8.68
N ALA A 384 -19.17 16.06 9.72
CA ALA A 384 -18.91 17.49 9.81
C ALA A 384 -17.42 17.79 9.99
#